data_AF-A0AAV3YIN8-F1
#
_entry.id   AF-A0AAV3YIN8-F1
#
_cell.length_a   1.000
_cell.length_b   1.000
_cell.length_c   1.000
_cell.angle_alpha   90.00
_cell.angle_beta   90.00
_cell.angle_gamma   90.00
#
_symmetry.space_group_name_H-M   'P 1'
#
loop_
_entity.id
_entity.type
_entity.pdbx_description
1 polymer ?
#
loop_
_entity_poly.entity_id
_entity_poly.type
_entity_poly.pdbx_seq_one_letter_code
_entity_poly.pdbx_strand_id
1 'polypeptide(L)'
;MLQKPLRKLKQYHAVAAVDRETLAVGHWNGVGIDLINRGGRVLRHICSNVHPRFMDITDDGKLVCSTAYGAIARVQIDTGSVDFNESVLQIEFPRGVATTFDGSILVTDGSSNMLHLVLSQDDSTKQLWSVPSDRDHGDPLRSASADGNVCVCVTVHGSVYILDCLY
;
A
#
# COMPACT_ATOMS: atom_id res chain seq x y z
N MET A 1 22.84 -5.30 38.70
CA MET A 1 21.91 -4.32 38.10
C MET A 1 21.33 -4.98 36.85
N LEU A 2 20.08 -5.48 36.91
CA LEU A 2 19.46 -6.22 35.81
C LEU A 2 19.09 -5.24 34.69
N GLN A 3 19.76 -5.37 33.55
CA GLN A 3 19.44 -4.63 32.32
C GLN A 3 18.01 -5.01 31.92
N LYS A 4 17.06 -4.07 31.98
CA LYS A 4 15.71 -4.30 31.44
C LYS A 4 15.87 -4.76 29.99
N PRO A 5 15.22 -5.85 29.56
CA PRO A 5 15.30 -6.25 28.16
C PRO A 5 14.80 -5.08 27.31
N LEU A 6 15.61 -4.69 26.31
CA LEU A 6 15.19 -3.75 25.28
C LEU A 6 13.83 -4.23 24.76
N ARG A 7 12.76 -3.44 24.98
CA ARG A 7 11.47 -3.68 24.35
C ARG A 7 11.77 -3.88 22.86
N LYS A 8 11.50 -5.07 22.31
CA LYS A 8 11.61 -5.32 20.87
C LYS A 8 10.96 -4.13 20.17
N LEU A 9 11.76 -3.33 19.48
CA LEU A 9 11.24 -2.23 18.68
C LEU A 9 10.29 -2.90 17.67
N LYS A 10 9.03 -2.48 17.68
CA LYS A 10 8.10 -2.84 16.60
C LYS A 10 8.80 -2.38 15.31
N GLN A 11 9.13 -3.33 14.44
CA GLN A 11 9.66 -3.00 13.12
C GLN A 11 8.48 -2.47 12.31
N TYR A 12 8.56 -1.21 11.88
CA TYR A 12 7.56 -0.59 11.02
C TYR A 12 8.04 -0.69 9.58
N HIS A 13 7.15 -1.08 8.65
CA HIS A 13 7.50 -1.30 7.24
C HIS A 13 6.73 -0.40 6.28
N ALA A 14 5.44 -0.21 6.57
CA ALA A 14 4.58 0.64 5.79
C ALA A 14 4.29 1.94 6.54
N VAL A 15 4.19 3.05 5.81
CA VAL A 15 3.84 4.35 6.37
C VAL A 15 2.91 5.10 5.42
N ALA A 16 1.92 5.79 5.96
CA ALA A 16 1.10 6.75 5.23
C ALA A 16 0.90 8.00 6.08
N ALA A 17 0.92 9.18 5.46
CA ALA A 17 0.54 10.41 6.13
C ALA A 17 -0.98 10.43 6.27
N VAL A 18 -1.49 10.56 7.49
CA VAL A 18 -2.93 10.69 7.75
C VAL A 18 -3.35 12.14 7.66
N ASP A 19 -2.53 13.00 8.25
CA ASP A 19 -2.66 14.44 8.19
C ASP A 19 -1.26 15.06 8.32
N ARG A 20 -1.18 16.37 8.56
CA ARG A 20 0.11 17.02 8.73
C ARG A 20 0.89 16.51 9.93
N GLU A 21 0.25 16.18 11.04
CA GLU A 21 0.89 15.83 12.32
C GLU A 21 0.91 14.32 12.61
N THR A 22 0.09 13.55 11.90
CA THR A 22 -0.16 12.12 12.17
C THR A 22 0.30 11.24 11.01
N LEU A 23 1.02 10.16 11.34
CA LEU A 23 1.38 9.08 10.43
C LEU A 23 0.69 7.78 10.88
N ALA A 24 0.18 7.01 9.92
CA ALA A 24 -0.15 5.62 10.12
C ALA A 24 1.09 4.78 9.84
N VAL A 25 1.44 3.87 10.75
CA VAL A 25 2.60 2.98 10.62
C VAL A 25 2.21 1.53 10.80
N GLY A 26 2.50 0.75 9.77
CA GLY A 26 2.21 -0.67 9.67
C GLY A 26 3.33 -1.52 10.24
N HIS A 27 2.99 -2.60 10.95
CA HIS A 27 3.98 -3.47 11.58
C HIS A 27 4.52 -4.50 10.57
N TRP A 28 5.84 -4.62 10.46
CA TRP A 28 6.52 -5.57 9.55
C TRP A 28 6.22 -7.02 9.93
N ASN A 29 6.59 -7.40 11.16
CA ASN A 29 6.56 -8.77 11.68
C ASN A 29 5.36 -9.01 12.61
N GLY A 30 4.34 -8.16 12.49
CA GLY A 30 3.18 -8.18 13.35
C GLY A 30 1.94 -7.78 12.58
N VAL A 31 0.80 -7.97 13.23
CA VAL A 31 -0.47 -7.58 12.68
C VAL A 31 -0.83 -6.23 13.25
N GLY A 32 -1.09 -5.27 12.37
CA GLY A 32 -1.73 -4.03 12.74
C GLY A 32 -1.04 -2.74 12.35
N ILE A 33 -1.73 -1.67 12.69
CA ILE A 33 -1.40 -0.29 12.33
C ILE A 33 -1.52 0.57 13.58
N ASP A 34 -0.50 1.37 13.84
CA ASP A 34 -0.51 2.41 14.88
C ASP A 34 -0.59 3.79 14.22
N LEU A 35 -1.30 4.74 14.83
CA LEU A 35 -1.13 6.17 14.58
C LEU A 35 -0.01 6.68 15.48
N ILE A 36 0.95 7.38 14.88
CA ILE A 36 2.03 8.06 15.58
C ILE A 36 2.04 9.54 15.20
N ASN A 37 2.46 10.41 16.12
CA ASN A 37 2.74 11.79 15.76
C ASN A 37 4.15 11.94 15.17
N ARG A 38 4.47 13.14 14.66
CA ARG A 38 5.82 13.50 14.17
C ARG A 38 6.95 13.28 15.20
N GLY A 39 6.63 13.31 16.49
CA GLY A 39 7.58 13.03 17.58
C GLY A 39 7.81 11.53 17.83
N GLY A 40 7.18 10.64 17.07
CA GLY A 40 7.28 9.18 17.22
C GLY A 40 6.45 8.61 18.38
N ARG A 41 5.61 9.42 19.03
CA ARG A 41 4.70 8.94 20.07
C ARG A 41 3.53 8.22 19.43
N VAL A 42 3.28 6.98 19.84
CA VAL A 42 2.03 6.26 19.52
C VAL A 42 0.86 7.00 20.15
N LEU A 43 -0.05 7.46 19.30
CA LEU A 43 -1.30 8.10 19.67
C LEU A 43 -2.38 7.05 19.92
N ARG A 44 -2.46 6.06 19.02
CA ARG A 44 -3.53 5.06 19.02
C ARG A 44 -3.12 3.81 18.23
N HIS A 45 -3.61 2.65 18.64
CA HIS A 45 -3.62 1.44 17.82
C HIS A 45 -4.95 1.36 17.06
N ILE A 46 -4.93 1.13 15.75
CA ILE A 46 -6.14 1.21 14.90
C ILE A 46 -6.75 -0.17 14.66
N CYS A 47 -5.96 -1.13 14.19
CA CYS A 47 -6.42 -2.47 13.85
C CYS A 47 -5.32 -3.50 14.10
N SER A 48 -5.71 -4.76 14.34
CA SER A 48 -4.78 -5.88 14.65
C SER A 48 -4.94 -7.08 13.71
N ASN A 49 -5.59 -6.92 12.56
CA ASN A 49 -5.89 -7.99 11.60
C ASN A 49 -5.35 -7.71 10.18
N VAL A 50 -4.58 -6.63 9.99
CA VAL A 50 -3.93 -6.30 8.70
C VAL A 50 -2.42 -6.48 8.81
N HIS A 51 -1.81 -7.11 7.80
CA HIS A 51 -0.36 -7.18 7.60
C HIS A 51 0.05 -6.23 6.46
N PRO A 52 0.17 -4.92 6.71
CA PRO A 52 0.44 -3.95 5.64
C PRO A 52 1.88 -4.07 5.13
N ARG A 53 2.06 -4.18 3.81
CA ARG A 53 3.36 -4.00 3.14
C ARG A 53 3.58 -2.57 2.68
N PHE A 54 2.54 -1.98 2.07
CA PHE A 54 2.51 -0.58 1.64
C PHE A 54 1.17 0.01 2.01
N MET A 55 1.16 1.31 2.27
CA MET A 55 -0.05 2.05 2.63
C MET A 55 -0.08 3.38 1.90
N ASP A 56 -1.28 3.81 1.56
CA ASP A 56 -1.59 5.17 1.13
C ASP A 56 -2.92 5.61 1.75
N ILE A 57 -3.25 6.90 1.66
CA ILE A 57 -4.50 7.45 2.14
C ILE A 57 -5.38 7.93 0.98
N THR A 58 -6.65 7.57 1.00
CA THR A 58 -7.64 8.08 0.05
C THR A 58 -8.10 9.49 0.42
N ASP A 59 -8.67 10.20 -0.54
CA ASP A 59 -9.24 11.55 -0.32
C ASP A 59 -10.37 11.57 0.73
N ASP A 60 -11.07 10.44 0.94
CA ASP A 60 -12.08 10.28 1.99
C ASP A 60 -11.50 9.89 3.36
N GLY A 61 -10.16 9.89 3.49
CA GLY A 61 -9.45 9.70 4.77
C GLY A 61 -9.33 8.24 5.23
N LYS A 62 -9.53 7.26 4.34
CA LYS A 62 -9.31 5.84 4.66
C LYS A 62 -7.89 5.44 4.29
N LEU A 63 -7.31 4.54 5.07
CA LEU A 63 -6.05 3.91 4.69
C LEU A 63 -6.34 2.79 3.70
N VAL A 64 -5.58 2.75 2.61
CA VAL A 64 -5.52 1.62 1.70
C VAL A 64 -4.19 0.93 1.90
N CYS A 65 -4.24 -0.39 2.10
CA CYS A 65 -3.06 -1.19 2.35
C CYS A 65 -2.99 -2.34 1.35
N SER A 66 -1.84 -2.52 0.70
CA SER A 66 -1.52 -3.81 0.11
C SER A 66 -1.00 -4.72 1.22
N THR A 67 -1.54 -5.94 1.34
CA THR A 67 -1.18 -6.85 2.42
C THR A 67 -0.09 -7.84 2.04
N ALA A 68 0.58 -8.42 3.03
CA ALA A 68 1.58 -9.47 2.82
C ALA A 68 1.03 -10.76 2.16
N TYR A 69 -0.30 -10.90 2.09
CA TYR A 69 -1.00 -12.05 1.53
C TYR A 69 -1.72 -11.72 0.21
N GLY A 70 -1.41 -10.58 -0.40
CA GLY A 70 -1.96 -10.23 -1.73
C GLY A 70 -3.35 -9.62 -1.75
N ALA A 71 -4.00 -9.48 -0.60
CA ALA A 71 -5.25 -8.75 -0.49
C ALA A 71 -5.02 -7.23 -0.43
N ILE A 72 -6.04 -6.47 -0.82
CA ILE A 72 -6.13 -5.03 -0.58
C ILE A 72 -7.08 -4.78 0.57
N ALA A 73 -6.59 -4.10 1.61
CA ALA A 73 -7.38 -3.75 2.79
C ALA A 73 -7.68 -2.25 2.80
N ARG A 74 -8.94 -1.91 3.05
CA ARG A 74 -9.39 -0.54 3.33
C ARG A 74 -9.66 -0.42 4.82
N VAL A 75 -8.93 0.45 5.51
CA VAL A 75 -9.03 0.62 6.96
C VAL A 75 -9.63 1.99 7.26
N GLN A 76 -10.75 1.99 7.97
CA GLN A 76 -11.33 3.20 8.54
C GLN A 76 -10.52 3.63 9.77
N ILE A 77 -9.87 4.79 9.69
CA ILE A 77 -8.98 5.28 10.75
C ILE A 77 -9.72 5.49 12.08
N ASP A 78 -10.93 6.04 12.02
CA ASP A 78 -11.70 6.41 13.21
C ASP A 78 -12.22 5.19 13.97
N THR A 79 -12.65 4.16 13.26
CA THR A 79 -13.29 2.97 13.86
C THR A 79 -12.34 1.79 14.00
N GLY A 80 -11.27 1.75 13.19
CA GLY A 80 -10.42 0.57 13.03
C GLY A 80 -11.06 -0.55 12.21
N SER A 81 -12.25 -0.30 11.63
CA SER A 81 -12.92 -1.27 10.77
C SER A 81 -12.09 -1.53 9.53
N VAL A 82 -12.03 -2.80 9.12
CA VAL A 82 -11.26 -3.25 7.97
C VAL A 82 -12.17 -3.95 7.00
N ASP A 83 -12.13 -3.50 5.76
CA ASP A 83 -12.76 -4.15 4.62
C ASP A 83 -11.67 -4.74 3.72
N PHE A 84 -11.82 -6.01 3.34
CA PHE A 84 -10.88 -6.70 2.47
C PHE A 84 -11.54 -6.91 1.11
N ASN A 85 -10.87 -6.46 0.06
CA ASN A 85 -11.22 -6.88 -1.29
C ASN A 85 -10.37 -8.10 -1.66
N GLU A 86 -11.03 -9.22 -1.94
CA GLU A 86 -10.40 -10.38 -2.57
C GLU A 86 -10.19 -10.08 -4.06
N SER A 87 -8.96 -9.72 -4.41
CA SER A 87 -8.60 -9.46 -5.80
C SER A 87 -8.76 -10.71 -6.66
N VAL A 88 -9.46 -10.58 -7.79
CA VAL A 88 -9.60 -11.65 -8.81
C VAL A 88 -8.25 -11.98 -9.47
N LEU A 89 -7.33 -11.00 -9.52
CA LEU A 89 -5.92 -11.24 -9.85
C LEU A 89 -5.17 -11.52 -8.55
N GLN A 90 -4.58 -12.70 -8.38
CA GLN A 90 -3.72 -12.96 -7.23
C GLN A 90 -2.50 -12.03 -7.28
N ILE A 91 -2.44 -11.05 -6.37
CA ILE A 91 -1.27 -10.16 -6.20
C ILE A 91 -0.31 -10.90 -5.29
N GLU A 92 0.77 -11.47 -5.80
CA GLU A 92 1.59 -12.37 -4.97
C GLU A 92 2.65 -11.61 -4.16
N PHE A 93 3.22 -10.54 -4.73
CA PHE A 93 4.25 -9.75 -4.07
C PHE A 93 3.98 -8.26 -4.25
N PRO A 94 3.03 -7.66 -3.50
CA PRO A 94 2.77 -6.24 -3.62
C PRO A 94 3.99 -5.42 -3.17
N ARG A 95 4.42 -4.48 -4.01
CA ARG A 95 5.61 -3.64 -3.83
C ARG A 95 5.34 -2.14 -3.73
N GLY A 96 4.10 -1.73 -3.95
CA GLY A 96 3.68 -0.33 -3.88
C GLY A 96 2.17 -0.24 -3.92
N VAL A 97 1.65 0.80 -3.28
CA VAL A 97 0.24 1.18 -3.36
C VAL A 97 0.15 2.68 -3.49
N ALA A 98 -0.76 3.17 -4.32
CA ALA A 98 -1.10 4.58 -4.44
C ALA A 98 -2.59 4.72 -4.73
N THR A 99 -3.17 5.83 -4.30
CA THR A 99 -4.56 6.18 -4.58
C THR A 99 -4.60 7.32 -5.58
N THR A 100 -5.64 7.32 -6.40
CA THR A 100 -5.92 8.35 -7.40
C THR A 100 -7.13 9.17 -6.98
N PHE A 101 -7.28 10.38 -7.55
CA PHE A 101 -8.37 11.31 -7.20
C PHE A 101 -9.79 10.79 -7.46
N ASP A 102 -9.94 9.83 -8.37
CA ASP A 102 -11.25 9.21 -8.64
C ASP A 102 -11.54 8.05 -7.67
N GLY A 103 -10.68 7.83 -6.68
CA GLY A 103 -10.79 6.76 -5.69
C GLY A 103 -10.21 5.42 -6.16
N SER A 104 -9.67 5.32 -7.38
CA SER A 104 -9.00 4.11 -7.82
C SER A 104 -7.74 3.89 -6.99
N ILE A 105 -7.54 2.64 -6.60
CA ILE A 105 -6.30 2.17 -6.00
C ILE A 105 -5.41 1.67 -7.13
N LEU A 106 -4.11 1.92 -7.04
CA LEU A 106 -3.05 1.42 -7.87
C LEU A 106 -2.14 0.54 -7.01
N VAL A 107 -1.84 -0.67 -7.45
CA VAL A 107 -0.95 -1.59 -6.73
C VAL A 107 0.05 -2.14 -7.72
N THR A 108 1.33 -2.18 -7.36
CA THR A 108 2.39 -2.84 -8.13
C THR A 108 2.64 -4.25 -7.60
N ASP A 109 2.66 -5.24 -8.49
CA ASP A 109 2.99 -6.63 -8.17
C ASP A 109 4.37 -7.00 -8.75
N GLY A 110 5.25 -7.55 -7.91
CA GLY A 110 6.62 -7.89 -8.28
C GLY A 110 6.85 -9.35 -8.67
N SER A 111 5.84 -10.22 -8.61
CA SER A 111 6.07 -11.67 -8.72
C SER A 111 6.15 -12.22 -10.15
N SER A 112 5.66 -11.47 -11.14
CA SER A 112 5.37 -12.02 -12.46
C SER A 112 6.34 -11.57 -13.57
N ASN A 113 7.52 -11.02 -13.24
CA ASN A 113 8.37 -10.25 -14.19
C ASN A 113 7.61 -9.10 -14.90
N MET A 114 6.38 -8.84 -14.47
CA MET A 114 5.43 -7.91 -15.05
C MET A 114 4.91 -7.06 -13.90
N LEU A 115 4.98 -5.75 -14.06
CA LEU A 115 4.34 -4.86 -13.12
C LEU A 115 2.87 -4.76 -13.47
N HIS A 116 2.06 -5.43 -12.67
CA HIS A 116 0.62 -5.22 -12.71
C HIS A 116 0.31 -3.91 -12.00
N LEU A 117 -0.48 -3.05 -12.64
CA LEU A 117 -1.11 -1.92 -12.00
C LEU A 117 -2.59 -2.26 -11.89
N VAL A 118 -3.03 -2.63 -10.68
CA VAL A 118 -4.43 -2.99 -10.42
C VAL A 118 -5.22 -1.73 -10.16
N LEU A 119 -6.31 -1.49 -10.91
CA LEU A 119 -7.34 -0.48 -10.62
C LEU A 119 -8.50 -1.13 -9.87
N SER A 120 -8.92 -0.56 -8.74
CA SER A 120 -10.13 -0.97 -7.98
C SER A 120 -11.12 0.18 -7.87
N GLN A 121 -11.87 0.45 -8.94
CA GLN A 121 -12.94 1.47 -8.97
C GLN A 121 -14.29 0.93 -8.48
N ASP A 122 -14.54 -0.37 -8.63
CA ASP A 122 -15.84 -1.03 -8.46
C ASP A 122 -15.68 -2.43 -7.84
N ASP A 123 -14.67 -2.59 -6.98
CA ASP A 123 -14.13 -3.86 -6.48
C ASP A 123 -13.65 -4.85 -7.56
N SER A 124 -13.81 -4.54 -8.85
CA SER A 124 -13.13 -5.27 -9.92
C SER A 124 -11.65 -4.91 -9.91
N THR A 125 -10.83 -5.87 -10.35
CA THR A 125 -9.38 -5.71 -10.45
C THR A 125 -9.01 -5.87 -11.93
N LYS A 126 -8.35 -4.86 -12.49
CA LYS A 126 -7.89 -4.86 -13.89
C LYS A 126 -6.43 -4.49 -13.97
N GLN A 127 -5.68 -5.12 -14.89
CA GLN A 127 -4.34 -4.66 -15.26
C GLN A 127 -4.48 -3.37 -16.07
N LEU A 128 -3.71 -2.32 -15.74
CA LEU A 128 -3.75 -1.03 -16.46
C LEU A 128 -3.66 -1.19 -17.99
N TRP A 129 -2.74 -2.01 -18.47
CA TRP A 129 -2.53 -2.27 -19.91
C TRP A 129 -3.71 -2.95 -20.60
N SER A 130 -4.63 -3.52 -19.81
CA SER A 130 -5.85 -4.16 -20.28
C SER A 130 -7.09 -3.30 -20.05
N VAL A 131 -6.94 -2.09 -19.49
CA VAL A 131 -8.04 -1.15 -19.34
C VAL A 131 -8.24 -0.40 -20.66
N PRO A 132 -9.45 -0.41 -21.24
CA PRO A 132 -9.76 0.43 -22.38
C PRO A 132 -9.50 1.89 -22.03
N SER A 133 -8.65 2.57 -22.80
CA SER A 133 -8.50 4.01 -22.69
C SER A 133 -8.33 4.65 -24.06
N ASP A 134 -8.69 5.93 -24.15
CA ASP A 134 -8.56 6.73 -25.38
C ASP A 134 -7.10 7.15 -25.67
N ARG A 135 -6.12 6.55 -25.00
CA ARG A 135 -4.69 6.82 -25.16
C ARG A 135 -3.85 5.55 -25.01
N ASP A 136 -2.69 5.53 -25.66
CA ASP A 136 -1.72 4.45 -25.46
C ASP A 136 -1.16 4.50 -24.04
N HIS A 137 -1.14 3.34 -23.38
CA HIS A 137 -0.48 3.15 -22.08
C HIS A 137 1.01 2.81 -22.21
N GLY A 138 1.48 2.55 -23.42
CA GLY A 138 2.79 1.95 -23.68
C GLY A 138 2.79 0.42 -23.48
N ASP A 139 3.95 -0.20 -23.64
CA ASP A 139 4.14 -1.62 -23.36
C ASP A 139 4.10 -1.89 -21.85
N PRO A 140 3.62 -3.08 -21.42
CA PRO A 140 3.68 -3.47 -20.02
C PRO A 140 5.08 -3.32 -19.45
N LEU A 141 5.17 -2.63 -18.30
CA LEU A 141 6.41 -2.54 -17.57
C LEU A 141 6.87 -3.94 -17.17
N ARG A 142 8.07 -4.31 -17.60
CA ARG A 142 8.72 -5.56 -17.26
C ARG A 142 9.82 -5.26 -16.27
N SER A 143 9.71 -5.82 -15.07
CA SER A 143 10.83 -5.77 -14.13
C SER A 143 11.97 -6.62 -14.67
N ALA A 144 13.21 -6.12 -14.63
CA ALA A 144 14.39 -6.91 -14.96
C ALA A 144 14.70 -8.00 -13.93
N SER A 145 14.10 -7.91 -12.73
CA SER A 145 14.36 -8.84 -11.62
C SER A 145 13.08 -9.11 -10.82
N ALA A 146 12.87 -10.37 -10.42
CA ALA A 146 11.83 -10.74 -9.46
C ALA A 146 11.99 -10.02 -8.10
N ASP A 147 13.17 -9.44 -7.83
CA ASP A 147 13.52 -8.71 -6.61
C ASP A 147 13.45 -7.19 -6.74
N GLY A 148 13.11 -6.64 -7.91
CA GLY A 148 13.01 -5.20 -8.15
C GLY A 148 12.00 -4.53 -7.21
N ASN A 149 12.45 -3.65 -6.31
CA ASN A 149 11.55 -2.86 -5.48
C ASN A 149 10.84 -1.82 -6.34
N VAL A 150 9.56 -2.06 -6.64
CA VAL A 150 8.78 -1.15 -7.48
C VAL A 150 7.73 -0.42 -6.67
N CYS A 151 7.95 0.88 -6.47
CA CYS A 151 6.96 1.76 -5.85
C CYS A 151 6.15 2.50 -6.93
N VAL A 152 4.94 2.89 -6.56
CA VAL A 152 4.05 3.72 -7.38
C VAL A 152 3.65 4.95 -6.58
N CYS A 153 3.55 6.10 -7.25
CA CYS A 153 2.92 7.29 -6.68
C CYS A 153 2.11 8.04 -7.74
N VAL A 154 1.14 8.82 -7.28
CA VAL A 154 0.26 9.63 -8.13
C VAL A 154 0.47 11.09 -7.76
N THR A 155 0.63 11.94 -8.76
CA THR A 155 0.77 13.40 -8.56
C THR A 155 -0.59 14.07 -8.41
N VAL A 156 -0.56 15.33 -7.94
CA VAL A 156 -1.76 16.17 -7.83
C VAL A 156 -2.47 16.47 -9.15
N HIS A 157 -1.85 16.17 -10.29
CA HIS A 157 -2.43 16.30 -11.62
C HIS A 157 -2.86 14.95 -12.22
N GLY A 158 -2.81 13.87 -11.44
CA GLY A 158 -3.19 12.52 -11.86
C GLY A 158 -2.13 11.77 -12.69
N SER A 159 -0.92 12.33 -12.84
CA SER A 159 0.19 11.59 -13.45
C SER A 159 0.68 10.50 -12.51
N VAL A 160 0.87 9.29 -13.04
CA VAL A 160 1.37 8.12 -12.31
C VAL A 160 2.87 7.98 -12.56
N TYR A 161 3.64 7.82 -11.48
CA TYR A 161 5.07 7.51 -11.54
C TYR A 161 5.29 6.13 -10.94
N ILE A 162 6.03 5.30 -11.64
CA ILE A 162 6.43 3.98 -11.18
C ILE A 162 7.96 3.99 -11.16
N LEU A 163 8.52 3.70 -9.99
CA LEU A 163 9.97 3.62 -9.83
C LEU A 163 10.40 2.17 -9.98
N ASP A 164 11.12 1.86 -11.06
CA ASP A 164 11.64 0.52 -11.28
C ASP A 164 13.09 0.42 -10.78
N CYS A 165 13.34 -0.49 -9.84
CA CYS A 165 14.68 -0.86 -9.44
C CYS A 165 15.17 -1.99 -10.34
N LEU A 166 15.69 -1.63 -11.51
CA LEU A 166 16.42 -2.54 -12.39
C LEU A 166 17.77 -2.89 -11.73
N TYR A 167 17.86 -4.07 -11.13
CA TYR A 167 19.15 -4.69 -10.79
C TYR A 167 19.43 -5.84 -11.75
#